data_AF-A0A943M5A1-F1
#
_entry.id   AF-A0A943M5A1-F1
#
_cell.length_a   1.000
_cell.length_b   1.000
_cell.length_c   1.000
_cell.angle_alpha   90.00
_cell.angle_beta   90.00
_cell.angle_gamma   90.00
#
_symmetry.space_group_name_H-M   'P 1'
#
loop_
_entity.id
_entity.type
_entity.pdbx_description
1 polymer ?
#
loop_
_entity_poly.entity_id
_entity_poly.type
_entity_poly.pdbx_seq_one_letter_code
_entity_poly.pdbx_strand_id
1 'polypeptide(L)'
;MRLTVVGCTGSMSGPYSAASSYLVQARGADPDTGQVRTWNVMMDLGPGSFGALWRYIDARKLDAVLFSHLHADHMGDVISLQVHRRWYPTGPLPPLLLAGPEGMMDRVRGIDGYAPDETYEKEFVPVQLADREPLQVGPLTITPYAANHTVPAFGFRVEGPSEGDPSSRVELAYTGDTDTCDSIQEMANGVSLLLSEAGFTRADTTRGIHLTGGRAAKIAREAGVESLVLTHIQPWTDPKIVIAEAREEWDGAISTAYAGATYSL
;
A
#
# COMPACT_ATOMS: atom_id res chain seq x y z
N MET A 1 7.73 13.57 0.93
CA MET A 1 7.13 12.28 1.30
C MET A 1 8.04 11.22 0.73
N ARG A 2 8.21 10.07 1.38
CA ARG A 2 9.06 8.99 0.87
C ARG A 2 8.29 7.68 0.85
N LEU A 3 8.33 6.99 -0.27
CA LEU A 3 7.85 5.62 -0.42
C LEU A 3 9.05 4.66 -0.34
N THR A 4 8.94 3.61 0.46
CA THR A 4 9.88 2.49 0.50
C THR A 4 9.15 1.20 0.18
N VAL A 5 9.64 0.46 -0.80
CA VAL A 5 9.08 -0.86 -1.17
C VAL A 5 9.57 -1.90 -0.15
N VAL A 6 8.67 -2.37 0.71
CA VAL A 6 8.97 -3.44 1.68
C VAL A 6 8.80 -4.81 1.00
N GLY A 7 7.70 -4.97 0.27
CA GLY A 7 7.37 -6.12 -0.57
C GLY A 7 6.59 -5.68 -1.81
N CYS A 8 6.70 -6.44 -2.89
CA CYS A 8 6.18 -6.05 -4.21
C CYS A 8 5.78 -7.23 -5.12
N THR A 9 5.74 -8.45 -4.59
CA THR A 9 5.32 -9.61 -5.38
C THR A 9 3.81 -9.76 -5.33
N GLY A 10 3.21 -10.10 -6.47
CA GLY A 10 1.78 -10.34 -6.56
C GLY A 10 1.35 -11.70 -6.03
N SER A 11 0.16 -11.77 -5.42
CA SER A 11 -0.54 -13.00 -4.97
C SER A 11 0.13 -13.85 -3.88
N MET A 12 1.44 -13.70 -3.64
CA MET A 12 2.21 -14.41 -2.61
C MET A 12 3.60 -13.79 -2.45
N SER A 13 4.36 -14.22 -1.44
CA SER A 13 5.78 -13.89 -1.33
C SER A 13 6.60 -14.59 -2.43
N GLY A 14 7.57 -13.87 -2.98
CA GLY A 14 8.52 -14.41 -3.94
C GLY A 14 9.88 -14.72 -3.32
N PRO A 15 10.81 -15.32 -4.10
CA PRO A 15 12.14 -15.66 -3.61
C PRO A 15 13.02 -14.44 -3.25
N TYR A 16 12.67 -13.25 -3.73
CA TYR A 16 13.50 -12.03 -3.59
C TYR A 16 12.78 -10.85 -2.92
N SER A 17 11.48 -10.98 -2.65
CA SER A 17 10.66 -9.91 -2.09
C SER A 17 9.43 -10.51 -1.41
N ALA A 18 8.99 -9.88 -0.33
CA ALA A 18 7.71 -10.19 0.30
C ALA A 18 6.54 -9.84 -0.64
N ALA A 19 5.36 -10.31 -0.29
CA ALA A 19 4.12 -9.86 -0.93
C ALA A 19 3.89 -8.36 -0.69
N SER A 20 2.92 -7.78 -1.40
CA SER A 20 2.61 -6.34 -1.40
C SER A 20 2.65 -5.70 -0.02
N SER A 21 3.56 -4.74 0.13
CA SER A 21 3.71 -3.96 1.36
C SER A 21 4.61 -2.74 1.13
N TYR A 22 4.09 -1.56 1.44
CA TYR A 22 4.73 -0.29 1.09
C TYR A 22 4.73 0.67 2.27
N LEU A 23 5.93 1.14 2.65
CA LEU A 23 6.10 2.07 3.75
C LEU A 23 6.13 3.50 3.22
N VAL A 24 5.16 4.31 3.61
CA VAL A 24 5.08 5.75 3.33
C VAL A 24 5.52 6.54 4.55
N GLN A 25 6.45 7.47 4.36
CA GLN A 25 7.00 8.30 5.41
C GLN A 25 6.89 9.79 5.07
N ALA A 26 6.53 10.60 6.06
CA ALA A 26 6.57 12.05 5.95
C ALA A 26 6.96 12.69 7.27
N ARG A 27 7.68 13.81 7.21
CA ARG A 27 7.97 14.62 8.40
C ARG A 27 6.81 15.56 8.67
N GLY A 28 6.39 15.65 9.92
CA GLY A 28 5.31 16.53 10.34
C GLY A 28 5.35 16.79 11.84
N ALA A 29 4.70 17.85 12.27
CA ALA A 29 4.52 18.12 13.69
C ALA A 29 3.65 17.03 14.33
N ASP A 30 4.09 16.55 15.48
CA ASP A 30 3.29 15.70 16.35
C ASP A 30 2.26 16.58 17.11
N PRO A 31 0.96 16.27 17.06
CA PRO A 31 -0.07 17.14 17.62
C PRO A 31 0.00 17.24 19.15
N ASP A 32 0.54 16.23 19.84
CA ASP A 32 0.59 16.20 21.30
C ASP A 32 1.83 16.90 21.83
N THR A 33 2.96 16.77 21.13
CA THR A 33 4.26 17.31 21.60
C THR A 33 4.72 18.56 20.86
N GLY A 34 4.13 18.87 19.70
CA GLY A 34 4.56 19.94 18.80
C GLY A 34 5.90 19.67 18.10
N GLN A 35 6.57 18.55 18.39
CA GLN A 35 7.88 18.23 17.81
C GLN A 35 7.72 17.66 16.40
N VAL A 36 8.63 18.04 15.50
CA VAL A 36 8.67 17.45 14.17
C VAL A 36 9.29 16.07 14.23
N ARG A 37 8.50 15.05 13.88
CA ARG A 37 8.94 13.65 13.77
C ARG A 37 8.62 13.07 12.40
N THR A 38 9.09 11.84 12.16
CA THR A 38 8.68 11.06 10.99
C THR A 38 7.43 10.27 11.35
N TRP A 39 6.42 10.37 10.49
CA TRP A 39 5.22 9.57 10.51
C TRP A 39 5.41 8.38 9.57
N ASN A 40 5.01 7.18 9.99
CA ASN A 40 5.25 5.92 9.29
C ASN A 40 3.91 5.21 9.06
N VAL A 41 3.50 5.14 7.80
CA VAL A 41 2.25 4.51 7.38
C VAL A 41 2.56 3.33 6.47
N MET A 42 1.99 2.17 6.77
CA MET A 42 2.04 1.02 5.88
C MET A 42 0.80 0.98 5.01
N MET A 43 0.99 0.79 3.71
CA MET A 43 -0.06 0.36 2.77
C MET A 43 0.21 -1.10 2.44
N ASP A 44 -0.73 -1.96 2.84
CA ASP A 44 -0.64 -3.42 2.83
C ASP A 44 0.51 -4.01 3.68
N LEU A 45 0.28 -5.24 4.14
CA LEU A 45 1.18 -6.03 4.97
C LEU A 45 1.05 -7.52 4.60
N GLY A 46 1.44 -7.86 3.38
CA GLY A 46 1.43 -9.21 2.85
C GLY A 46 2.45 -10.18 3.48
N PRO A 47 2.36 -11.50 3.22
CA PRO A 47 3.25 -12.50 3.80
C PRO A 47 4.74 -12.21 3.60
N GLY A 48 5.51 -12.31 4.68
CA GLY A 48 6.95 -12.04 4.74
C GLY A 48 7.32 -10.55 4.90
N SER A 49 6.36 -9.64 4.80
CA SER A 49 6.60 -8.21 4.87
C SER A 49 6.88 -7.71 6.30
N PHE A 50 6.31 -8.33 7.34
CA PHE A 50 6.53 -7.86 8.71
C PHE A 50 7.99 -8.03 9.14
N GLY A 51 8.60 -9.16 8.81
CA GLY A 51 10.04 -9.36 9.03
C GLY A 51 10.91 -8.45 8.16
N ALA A 52 10.51 -8.23 6.90
CA ALA A 52 11.23 -7.33 5.99
C ALA A 52 11.17 -5.86 6.46
N LEU A 53 10.05 -5.43 7.06
CA LEU A 53 9.83 -4.07 7.56
C LEU A 53 10.90 -3.64 8.57
N TRP A 54 11.39 -4.58 9.40
CA TRP A 54 12.36 -4.30 10.47
C TRP A 54 13.72 -3.81 9.94
N ARG A 55 13.99 -3.99 8.65
CA ARG A 55 15.18 -3.43 7.98
C ARG A 55 15.10 -1.92 7.79
N TYR A 56 13.90 -1.35 7.84
CA TYR A 56 13.65 0.06 7.54
C TYR A 56 13.23 0.86 8.78
N ILE A 57 12.39 0.27 9.63
CA ILE A 57 11.93 0.91 10.87
C ILE A 57 11.81 -0.10 12.01
N ASP A 58 11.84 0.43 13.23
CA ASP A 58 11.29 -0.26 14.39
C ASP A 58 9.75 -0.28 14.27
N ALA A 59 9.14 -1.47 14.26
CA ALA A 59 7.70 -1.63 14.09
C ALA A 59 6.84 -0.92 15.16
N ARG A 60 7.43 -0.54 16.30
CA ARG A 60 6.77 0.31 17.30
C ARG A 60 6.50 1.73 16.80
N LYS A 61 7.23 2.19 15.79
CA LYS A 61 7.11 3.54 15.21
C LYS A 61 6.03 3.65 14.13
N LEU A 62 5.32 2.55 13.83
CA LEU A 62 4.16 2.60 12.95
C LEU A 62 3.08 3.49 13.57
N ASP A 63 2.52 4.37 12.75
CA ASP A 63 1.40 5.24 13.10
C ASP A 63 0.07 4.67 12.56
N ALA A 64 0.11 4.02 11.40
CA ALA A 64 -1.05 3.36 10.80
C ALA A 64 -0.64 2.21 9.86
N VAL A 65 -1.56 1.26 9.69
CA VAL A 65 -1.55 0.25 8.62
C VAL A 65 -2.89 0.33 7.89
N LEU A 66 -2.86 0.42 6.56
CA LEU A 66 -4.04 0.46 5.72
C LEU A 66 -4.01 -0.74 4.76
N PHE A 67 -5.11 -1.48 4.67
CA PHE A 67 -5.30 -2.53 3.67
C PHE A 67 -6.10 -2.01 2.49
N SER A 68 -5.54 -2.14 1.29
CA SER A 68 -6.26 -1.88 0.03
C SER A 68 -7.46 -2.81 -0.09
N HIS A 69 -7.27 -4.08 0.25
CA HIS A 69 -8.31 -5.10 0.30
C HIS A 69 -7.90 -6.30 1.17
N LEU A 70 -8.77 -7.29 1.29
CA LEU A 70 -8.66 -8.37 2.29
C LEU A 70 -8.18 -9.73 1.73
N HIS A 71 -7.52 -9.73 0.56
CA HIS A 71 -6.77 -10.91 0.13
C HIS A 71 -5.54 -11.13 1.01
N ALA A 72 -5.17 -12.41 1.18
CA ALA A 72 -4.14 -12.80 2.15
C ALA A 72 -2.76 -12.24 1.82
N ASP A 73 -2.46 -12.02 0.54
CA ASP A 73 -1.21 -11.43 0.06
C ASP A 73 -1.09 -9.93 0.31
N HIS A 74 -2.15 -9.26 0.77
CA HIS A 74 -2.14 -7.84 1.14
C HIS A 74 -2.25 -7.60 2.65
N MET A 75 -2.65 -8.59 3.43
CA MET A 75 -2.89 -8.41 4.87
C MET A 75 -2.38 -9.54 5.76
N GLY A 76 -1.91 -10.66 5.20
CA GLY A 76 -1.63 -11.88 5.96
C GLY A 76 -0.63 -11.72 7.11
N ASP A 77 0.35 -10.83 6.98
CA ASP A 77 1.35 -10.59 8.03
C ASP A 77 0.86 -9.68 9.17
N VAL A 78 -0.40 -9.18 9.09
CA VAL A 78 -1.07 -8.49 10.20
C VAL A 78 -1.07 -9.31 11.48
N ILE A 79 -1.09 -10.64 11.38
CA ILE A 79 -1.07 -11.50 12.56
C ILE A 79 0.27 -11.44 13.28
N SER A 80 1.38 -11.34 12.55
CA SER A 80 2.70 -11.16 13.14
C SER A 80 2.80 -9.79 13.83
N LEU A 81 2.20 -8.76 13.24
CA LEU A 81 2.07 -7.45 13.88
C LEU A 81 1.22 -7.52 15.15
N GLN A 82 0.07 -8.18 15.11
CA GLN A 82 -0.82 -8.38 16.26
C GLN A 82 -0.07 -9.04 17.43
N VAL A 83 0.62 -10.16 17.17
CA VAL A 83 1.42 -10.88 18.16
C VAL A 83 2.53 -9.98 18.71
N HIS A 84 3.24 -9.26 17.85
CA HIS A 84 4.28 -8.33 18.26
C HIS A 84 3.74 -7.22 19.17
N ARG A 85 2.53 -6.69 18.92
CA ARG A 85 1.93 -5.66 19.78
C ARG A 85 1.46 -6.22 21.11
N ARG A 86 0.80 -7.39 21.11
CA ARG A 86 0.25 -8.02 22.32
C ARG A 86 1.35 -8.50 23.27
N TRP A 87 2.38 -9.12 22.72
CA TRP A 87 3.41 -9.84 23.47
C TRP A 87 4.79 -9.17 23.44
N TYR A 88 4.82 -7.85 23.22
CA TYR A 88 6.08 -7.13 23.21
C TYR A 88 6.84 -7.31 24.56
N PRO A 89 8.19 -7.46 24.57
CA PRO A 89 8.93 -7.88 25.77
C PRO A 89 8.76 -6.99 27.01
N THR A 90 8.45 -5.70 26.82
CA THR A 90 8.24 -4.75 27.92
C THR A 90 6.76 -4.58 28.30
N GLY A 91 5.89 -5.44 27.79
CA GLY A 91 4.43 -5.38 27.94
C GLY A 91 3.72 -4.91 26.67
N PRO A 92 2.37 -5.06 26.61
CA PRO A 92 1.58 -4.73 25.44
C PRO A 92 1.78 -3.29 24.96
N LEU A 93 1.89 -3.11 23.65
CA LEU A 93 1.99 -1.79 23.02
C LEU A 93 0.61 -1.11 22.94
N PRO A 94 0.55 0.23 22.88
CA PRO A 94 -0.69 0.96 22.60
C PRO A 94 -1.35 0.47 21.29
N PRO A 95 -2.67 0.55 21.15
CA PRO A 95 -3.35 0.10 19.94
C PRO A 95 -2.92 0.95 18.74
N LEU A 96 -2.73 0.29 17.59
CA LEU A 96 -2.32 0.92 16.33
C LEU A 96 -3.55 1.15 15.44
N LEU A 97 -3.59 2.28 14.71
CA LEU A 97 -4.63 2.47 13.71
C LEU A 97 -4.51 1.40 12.62
N LEU A 98 -5.59 0.64 12.44
CA LEU A 98 -5.72 -0.35 11.38
C LEU A 98 -6.92 0.02 10.52
N ALA A 99 -6.68 0.35 9.26
CA ALA A 99 -7.73 0.75 8.32
C ALA A 99 -7.88 -0.27 7.20
N GLY A 100 -9.09 -0.53 6.75
CA GLY A 100 -9.36 -1.48 5.69
C GLY A 100 -10.83 -1.50 5.27
N PRO A 101 -11.21 -2.31 4.27
CA PRO A 101 -12.62 -2.44 3.88
C PRO A 101 -13.49 -3.06 4.99
N GLU A 102 -14.80 -3.07 4.74
CA GLU A 102 -15.76 -3.81 5.55
C GLU A 102 -15.34 -5.27 5.76
N GLY A 103 -15.56 -5.81 6.97
CA GLY A 103 -15.19 -7.18 7.33
C GLY A 103 -13.72 -7.39 7.66
N MET A 104 -12.90 -6.32 7.69
CA MET A 104 -11.46 -6.40 8.01
C MET A 104 -11.18 -7.15 9.30
N MET A 105 -11.83 -6.76 10.41
CA MET A 105 -11.53 -7.39 11.71
C MET A 105 -11.96 -8.85 11.78
N ASP A 106 -13.02 -9.24 11.08
CA ASP A 106 -13.41 -10.66 10.97
C ASP A 106 -12.35 -11.45 10.22
N ARG A 107 -11.83 -10.88 9.13
CA ARG A 107 -10.79 -11.52 8.33
C ARG A 107 -9.46 -11.65 9.08
N VAL A 108 -9.04 -10.58 9.78
CA VAL A 108 -7.81 -10.56 10.60
C VAL A 108 -7.89 -11.61 11.71
N ARG A 109 -9.01 -11.69 12.43
CA ARG A 109 -9.22 -12.68 13.50
C ARG A 109 -9.33 -14.10 12.98
N GLY A 110 -9.87 -14.27 11.77
CA GLY A 110 -9.96 -15.55 11.09
C GLY A 110 -8.61 -16.20 10.76
N ILE A 111 -7.50 -15.45 10.75
CA ILE A 111 -6.17 -16.00 10.52
C ILE A 111 -5.72 -16.90 11.68
N ASP A 112 -5.96 -16.48 12.93
CA ASP A 112 -5.54 -17.24 14.12
C ASP A 112 -6.62 -18.22 14.62
N GLY A 113 -7.85 -18.11 14.12
CA GLY A 113 -8.95 -19.04 14.45
C GLY A 113 -9.47 -18.92 15.88
N TYR A 114 -9.33 -17.75 16.51
CA TYR A 114 -9.72 -17.53 17.91
C TYR A 114 -11.22 -17.58 18.19
N ALA A 115 -11.52 -17.73 19.49
CA ALA A 115 -12.84 -17.70 20.04
C ALA A 115 -13.55 -16.34 19.79
N PRO A 116 -14.90 -16.31 19.74
CA PRO A 116 -15.69 -15.12 19.40
C PRO A 116 -15.44 -13.88 20.29
N ASP A 117 -14.85 -14.05 21.48
CA ASP A 117 -14.55 -12.99 22.44
C ASP A 117 -13.20 -12.29 22.20
N GLU A 118 -12.35 -12.79 21.31
CA GLU A 118 -11.15 -12.06 20.88
C GLU A 118 -11.52 -10.97 19.88
N THR A 119 -11.48 -9.70 20.31
CA THR A 119 -11.84 -8.53 19.48
C THR A 119 -10.64 -7.83 18.83
N TYR A 120 -9.44 -8.05 19.35
CA TYR A 120 -8.19 -7.35 19.00
C TYR A 120 -8.19 -5.82 19.24
N GLU A 121 -9.16 -5.29 19.98
CA GLU A 121 -9.28 -3.85 20.30
C GLU A 121 -8.12 -3.31 21.16
N LYS A 122 -7.38 -4.19 21.84
CA LYS A 122 -6.17 -3.82 22.60
C LYS A 122 -4.96 -3.60 21.70
N GLU A 123 -4.94 -4.25 20.54
CA GLU A 123 -3.83 -4.19 19.59
C GLU A 123 -4.11 -3.17 18.47
N PHE A 124 -5.37 -2.97 18.11
CA PHE A 124 -5.77 -2.15 16.97
C PHE A 124 -6.93 -1.21 17.29
N VAL A 125 -6.89 -0.02 16.70
CA VAL A 125 -8.03 0.88 16.54
C VAL A 125 -8.55 0.71 15.11
N PRO A 126 -9.62 -0.08 14.88
CA PRO A 126 -10.11 -0.34 13.54
C PRO A 126 -10.82 0.87 12.95
N VAL A 127 -10.56 1.15 11.68
CA VAL A 127 -11.24 2.16 10.87
C VAL A 127 -11.71 1.51 9.57
N GLN A 128 -13.01 1.53 9.30
CA GLN A 128 -13.53 1.09 8.01
C GLN A 128 -13.32 2.19 6.96
N LEU A 129 -12.72 1.82 5.83
CA LEU A 129 -12.56 2.70 4.68
C LEU A 129 -13.85 2.80 3.88
N ALA A 130 -14.11 3.98 3.33
CA ALA A 130 -15.22 4.26 2.44
C ALA A 130 -14.73 5.12 1.27
N ASP A 131 -15.32 4.90 0.09
CA ASP A 131 -14.90 5.56 -1.15
C ASP A 131 -14.91 7.10 -1.02
N ARG A 132 -13.78 7.73 -1.36
CA ARG A 132 -13.54 9.19 -1.29
C ARG A 132 -13.70 9.80 0.11
N GLU A 133 -13.66 9.00 1.18
CA GLU A 133 -13.63 9.51 2.56
C GLU A 133 -12.18 9.57 3.08
N PRO A 134 -11.59 10.77 3.25
CA PRO A 134 -10.19 10.90 3.62
C PRO A 134 -9.93 10.53 5.08
N LEU A 135 -8.81 9.83 5.30
CA LEU A 135 -8.23 9.53 6.61
C LEU A 135 -6.97 10.38 6.84
N GLN A 136 -6.89 11.06 7.98
CA GLN A 136 -5.70 11.83 8.37
C GLN A 136 -4.76 11.00 9.24
N VAL A 137 -3.49 10.89 8.86
CA VAL A 137 -2.42 10.30 9.68
C VAL A 137 -1.23 11.27 9.72
N GLY A 138 -1.15 12.06 10.79
CA GLY A 138 -0.13 13.10 10.90
C GLY A 138 -0.24 14.12 9.77
N PRO A 139 0.84 14.40 9.00
CA PRO A 139 0.81 15.33 7.87
C PRO A 139 0.25 14.70 6.58
N LEU A 140 -0.13 13.41 6.61
CA LEU A 140 -0.62 12.68 5.44
C LEU A 140 -2.15 12.67 5.43
N THR A 141 -2.72 13.09 4.31
CA THR A 141 -4.14 12.88 3.99
C THR A 141 -4.23 11.71 3.02
N ILE A 142 -4.94 10.65 3.39
CA ILE A 142 -5.04 9.42 2.62
C ILE A 142 -6.50 9.24 2.19
N THR A 143 -6.76 9.35 0.89
CA THR A 143 -8.10 9.22 0.32
C THR A 143 -8.21 7.88 -0.43
N PRO A 144 -9.07 6.96 0.02
CA PRO A 144 -9.36 5.73 -0.69
C PRO A 144 -10.27 5.98 -1.90
N TYR A 145 -10.05 5.26 -2.99
CA TYR A 145 -10.86 5.27 -4.20
C TYR A 145 -11.23 3.83 -4.54
N ALA A 146 -12.52 3.54 -4.72
CA ALA A 146 -12.99 2.19 -5.01
C ALA A 146 -12.27 1.59 -6.23
N ALA A 147 -11.73 0.40 -6.09
CA ALA A 147 -11.07 -0.35 -7.16
C ALA A 147 -12.04 -1.35 -7.82
N ASN A 148 -11.80 -1.67 -9.08
CA ASN A 148 -12.49 -2.77 -9.78
C ASN A 148 -11.78 -4.10 -9.50
N HIS A 149 -12.21 -4.81 -8.45
CA HIS A 149 -11.65 -6.10 -8.03
C HIS A 149 -12.75 -7.07 -7.55
N THR A 150 -12.39 -8.33 -7.31
CA THR A 150 -13.33 -9.41 -6.92
C THR A 150 -13.93 -9.27 -5.52
N VAL A 151 -13.34 -8.41 -4.68
CA VAL A 151 -13.78 -8.08 -3.32
C VAL A 151 -13.79 -6.56 -3.15
N PRO A 152 -14.44 -6.00 -2.11
CA PRO A 152 -14.28 -4.59 -1.77
C PRO A 152 -12.80 -4.22 -1.68
N ALA A 153 -12.37 -3.31 -2.54
CA ALA A 153 -10.98 -2.93 -2.72
C ALA A 153 -10.87 -1.43 -2.96
N PHE A 154 -9.73 -0.87 -2.59
CA PHE A 154 -9.42 0.55 -2.77
C PHE A 154 -8.00 0.74 -3.31
N GLY A 155 -7.84 1.72 -4.19
CA GLY A 155 -6.58 2.44 -4.33
C GLY A 155 -6.50 3.59 -3.31
N PHE A 156 -5.30 4.06 -3.01
CA PHE A 156 -5.05 5.18 -2.10
C PHE A 156 -4.36 6.33 -2.82
N ARG A 157 -4.95 7.53 -2.76
CA ARG A 157 -4.26 8.80 -3.02
C ARG A 157 -3.75 9.35 -1.70
N VAL A 158 -2.43 9.51 -1.58
CA VAL A 158 -1.76 10.05 -0.39
C VAL A 158 -1.20 11.41 -0.73
N GLU A 159 -1.61 12.42 0.03
CA GLU A 159 -1.11 13.79 -0.10
C GLU A 159 -0.30 14.15 1.15
N GLY A 160 0.88 14.74 0.96
CA GLY A 160 1.77 15.07 2.06
C GLY A 160 2.85 16.08 1.69
N PRO A 161 3.67 16.54 2.67
CA PRO A 161 4.78 17.44 2.40
C PRO A 161 5.87 16.72 1.59
N SER A 162 6.52 17.41 0.65
CA SER A 162 7.69 16.88 -0.08
C SER A 162 8.87 16.63 0.88
N GLU A 163 9.68 15.62 0.57
CA GLU A 163 10.92 15.32 1.30
C GLU A 163 12.02 16.31 0.91
N GLY A 164 12.01 16.81 -0.33
CA GLY A 164 12.96 17.82 -0.82
C GLY A 164 12.63 19.24 -0.37
N ASP A 165 11.34 19.59 -0.35
CA ASP A 165 10.86 20.89 0.14
C ASP A 165 9.60 20.72 1.01
N PRO A 166 9.74 20.68 2.34
CA PRO A 166 8.60 20.53 3.25
C PRO A 166 7.52 21.61 3.18
N SER A 167 7.78 22.73 2.49
CA SER A 167 6.77 23.79 2.24
C SER A 167 5.87 23.48 1.03
N SER A 168 6.30 22.56 0.17
CA SER A 168 5.54 22.07 -0.98
C SER A 168 4.79 20.77 -0.63
N ARG A 169 3.70 20.50 -1.37
CA ARG A 169 2.95 19.25 -1.27
C ARG A 169 3.15 18.41 -2.52
N VAL A 170 3.09 17.10 -2.33
CA VAL A 170 3.24 16.07 -3.35
C VAL A 170 2.23 14.96 -3.13
N GLU A 171 1.90 14.26 -4.20
CA GLU A 171 0.90 13.21 -4.20
C GLU A 171 1.48 11.87 -4.69
N LEU A 172 1.14 10.82 -3.97
CA LEU A 172 1.40 9.42 -4.30
C LEU A 172 0.05 8.74 -4.53
N ALA A 173 -0.09 8.01 -5.63
CA ALA A 173 -1.21 7.08 -5.81
C ALA A 173 -0.71 5.63 -5.71
N TYR A 174 -1.39 4.78 -4.95
CA TYR A 174 -1.19 3.33 -4.93
C TYR A 174 -2.49 2.65 -5.35
N THR A 175 -2.47 1.77 -6.34
CA THR A 175 -3.71 1.21 -6.91
C THR A 175 -4.40 0.16 -6.04
N GLY A 176 -3.69 -0.47 -5.10
CA GLY A 176 -4.12 -1.81 -4.65
C GLY A 176 -4.15 -2.77 -5.84
N ASP A 177 -5.00 -3.80 -5.76
CA ASP A 177 -5.34 -4.65 -6.90
C ASP A 177 -6.58 -4.11 -7.60
N THR A 178 -6.52 -4.03 -8.93
CA THR A 178 -7.60 -3.47 -9.71
C THR A 178 -7.52 -3.82 -11.19
N ASP A 179 -8.64 -3.72 -11.89
CA ASP A 179 -8.67 -3.47 -13.33
C ASP A 179 -8.98 -1.99 -13.60
N THR A 180 -8.84 -1.55 -14.85
CA THR A 180 -9.22 -0.20 -15.30
C THR A 180 -10.64 0.15 -14.87
N CYS A 181 -10.78 1.26 -14.16
CA CYS A 181 -12.04 1.91 -13.81
C CYS A 181 -11.85 3.41 -13.58
N ASP A 182 -12.95 4.16 -13.68
CA ASP A 182 -12.91 5.64 -13.65
C ASP A 182 -12.40 6.20 -12.32
N SER A 183 -12.70 5.53 -11.21
CA SER A 183 -12.23 5.92 -9.87
C SER A 183 -10.70 5.85 -9.73
N ILE A 184 -10.06 4.81 -10.28
CA ILE A 184 -8.60 4.67 -10.25
C ILE A 184 -7.95 5.67 -11.22
N GLN A 185 -8.58 5.92 -12.37
CA GLN A 185 -8.14 6.97 -13.29
C GLN A 185 -8.21 8.36 -12.62
N GLU A 186 -9.31 8.68 -11.93
CA GLU A 186 -9.47 9.93 -11.18
C GLU A 186 -8.43 10.06 -10.07
N MET A 187 -8.23 9.01 -9.29
CA MET A 187 -7.24 8.95 -8.20
C MET A 187 -5.83 9.29 -8.69
N ALA A 188 -5.46 8.81 -9.88
CA ALA A 188 -4.12 8.98 -10.44
C ALA A 188 -3.87 10.39 -11.02
N ASN A 189 -4.88 11.22 -11.24
CA ASN A 189 -4.73 12.50 -11.93
C ASN A 189 -3.64 13.39 -11.31
N GLY A 190 -2.63 13.72 -12.11
CA GLY A 190 -1.55 14.66 -11.80
C GLY A 190 -0.65 14.28 -10.62
N VAL A 191 -0.61 13.02 -10.19
CA VAL A 191 0.26 12.63 -9.07
C VAL A 191 1.74 12.61 -9.46
N SER A 192 2.62 12.92 -8.51
CA SER A 192 4.07 12.85 -8.70
C SER A 192 4.56 11.40 -8.84
N LEU A 193 3.91 10.44 -8.16
CA LEU A 193 4.21 9.02 -8.34
C LEU A 193 2.94 8.18 -8.34
N LEU A 194 2.78 7.35 -9.38
CA LEU A 194 1.80 6.28 -9.43
C LEU A 194 2.51 4.94 -9.18
N LEU A 195 2.21 4.30 -8.05
CA LEU A 195 2.57 2.92 -7.74
C LEU A 195 1.41 2.02 -8.21
N SER A 196 1.51 1.48 -9.41
CA SER A 196 0.44 0.66 -10.02
C SER A 196 0.76 -0.81 -9.94
N GLU A 197 -0.24 -1.61 -9.58
CA GLU A 197 -0.21 -3.05 -9.83
C GLU A 197 -0.09 -3.34 -11.33
N ALA A 198 0.52 -4.48 -11.63
CA ALA A 198 0.54 -5.09 -12.95
C ALA A 198 0.62 -6.62 -12.79
N GLY A 199 -0.38 -7.18 -12.12
CA GLY A 199 -0.46 -8.61 -11.82
C GLY A 199 -0.57 -9.49 -13.06
N PHE A 200 -1.02 -8.91 -14.18
CA PHE A 200 -1.18 -9.59 -15.46
C PHE A 200 -0.19 -9.09 -16.54
N THR A 201 -0.05 -9.90 -17.57
CA THR A 201 0.59 -9.56 -18.85
C THR A 201 -0.47 -9.44 -19.94
N ARG A 202 -0.13 -8.95 -21.13
CA ARG A 202 -1.06 -8.90 -22.26
C ARG A 202 -1.60 -10.26 -22.71
N ALA A 203 -0.96 -11.36 -22.29
CA ALA A 203 -1.43 -12.71 -22.55
C ALA A 203 -2.65 -13.08 -21.69
N ASP A 204 -2.85 -12.41 -20.56
CA ASP A 204 -3.97 -12.63 -19.67
C ASP A 204 -5.20 -11.85 -20.15
N THR A 205 -6.28 -12.56 -20.47
CA THR A 205 -7.50 -11.96 -21.01
C THR A 205 -8.57 -11.67 -19.96
N THR A 206 -8.35 -12.10 -18.72
CA THR A 206 -9.30 -11.92 -17.61
C THR A 206 -9.40 -10.44 -17.23
N ARG A 207 -10.63 -9.99 -16.95
CA ARG A 207 -10.95 -8.61 -16.56
C ARG A 207 -11.58 -8.58 -15.17
N GLY A 208 -11.56 -7.42 -14.52
CA GLY A 208 -12.10 -7.16 -13.19
C GLY A 208 -11.25 -7.73 -12.05
N ILE A 209 -9.96 -7.97 -12.30
CA ILE A 209 -9.03 -8.53 -11.31
C ILE A 209 -7.73 -7.71 -11.27
N HIS A 210 -6.94 -7.77 -12.35
CA HIS A 210 -5.62 -7.13 -12.40
C HIS A 210 -5.42 -6.30 -13.67
N LEU A 211 -4.47 -5.37 -13.60
CA LEU A 211 -3.95 -4.59 -14.72
C LEU A 211 -2.84 -5.36 -15.43
N THR A 212 -2.63 -5.03 -16.71
CA THR A 212 -1.38 -5.32 -17.40
C THR A 212 -0.44 -4.13 -17.30
N GLY A 213 0.86 -4.33 -17.57
CA GLY A 213 1.82 -3.22 -17.66
C GLY A 213 1.37 -2.13 -18.63
N GLY A 214 0.84 -2.52 -19.80
CA GLY A 214 0.25 -1.59 -20.77
C GLY A 214 -0.95 -0.80 -20.22
N ARG A 215 -1.89 -1.46 -19.53
CA ARG A 215 -3.06 -0.77 -18.94
C ARG A 215 -2.66 0.19 -17.80
N ALA A 216 -1.68 -0.19 -16.98
CA ALA A 216 -1.11 0.69 -15.96
C ALA A 216 -0.45 1.93 -16.59
N ALA A 217 0.33 1.76 -17.66
CA ALA A 217 0.95 2.85 -18.41
C ALA A 217 -0.06 3.75 -19.12
N LYS A 218 -1.16 3.18 -19.63
CA LYS A 218 -2.26 3.96 -20.19
C LYS A 218 -2.88 4.89 -19.14
N ILE A 219 -3.13 4.38 -17.93
CA ILE A 219 -3.61 5.20 -16.79
C ILE A 219 -2.62 6.33 -16.51
N ALA A 220 -1.33 6.02 -16.39
CA ALA A 220 -0.26 6.99 -16.13
C ALA A 220 -0.23 8.11 -17.18
N ARG A 221 -0.29 7.75 -18.46
CA ARG A 221 -0.32 8.70 -19.58
C ARG A 221 -1.55 9.60 -19.54
N GLU A 222 -2.73 9.02 -19.35
CA GLU A 222 -4.01 9.75 -19.38
C GLU A 222 -4.19 10.64 -18.15
N ALA A 223 -3.65 10.21 -17.00
CA ALA A 223 -3.66 10.98 -15.76
C ALA A 223 -2.58 12.08 -15.72
N GLY A 224 -1.61 12.07 -16.63
CA GLY A 224 -0.50 13.02 -16.64
C GLY A 224 0.40 12.91 -15.40
N VAL A 225 0.69 11.69 -14.96
CA VAL A 225 1.56 11.46 -13.79
C VAL A 225 3.02 11.77 -14.12
N GLU A 226 3.81 12.18 -13.12
CA GLU A 226 5.24 12.44 -13.35
C GLU A 226 6.05 11.14 -13.48
N SER A 227 5.69 10.11 -12.70
CA SER A 227 6.36 8.81 -12.74
C SER A 227 5.43 7.64 -12.43
N LEU A 228 5.71 6.47 -13.03
CA LEU A 228 5.03 5.19 -12.81
C LEU A 228 6.02 4.16 -12.28
N VAL A 229 5.64 3.50 -11.20
CA VAL A 229 6.32 2.33 -10.64
C VAL A 229 5.38 1.15 -10.71
N LEU A 230 5.75 0.14 -11.49
CA LEU A 230 4.97 -1.10 -11.63
C LEU A 230 5.32 -2.05 -10.48
N THR A 231 4.31 -2.51 -9.75
CA THR A 231 4.44 -3.41 -8.60
C THR A 231 3.44 -4.57 -8.71
N HIS A 232 3.37 -5.42 -7.68
CA HIS A 232 2.48 -6.60 -7.66
C HIS A 232 2.71 -7.52 -8.87
N ILE A 233 3.96 -7.65 -9.32
CA ILE A 233 4.28 -8.55 -10.42
C ILE A 233 4.35 -9.97 -9.86
N GLN A 234 3.66 -10.91 -10.50
CA GLN A 234 3.67 -12.31 -10.09
C GLN A 234 5.11 -12.86 -10.05
N PRO A 235 5.46 -13.71 -9.06
CA PRO A 235 6.84 -14.13 -8.85
C PRO A 235 7.42 -14.98 -10.00
N TRP A 236 6.57 -15.54 -10.87
CA TRP A 236 6.97 -16.28 -12.07
C TRP A 236 7.00 -15.42 -13.35
N THR A 237 6.53 -14.18 -13.29
CA THR A 237 6.53 -13.27 -14.45
C THR A 237 7.82 -12.45 -14.46
N ASP A 238 8.55 -12.49 -15.57
CA ASP A 238 9.72 -11.61 -15.75
C ASP A 238 9.26 -10.13 -15.80
N PRO A 239 9.69 -9.27 -14.86
CA PRO A 239 9.32 -7.86 -14.86
C PRO A 239 9.68 -7.13 -16.16
N LYS A 240 10.65 -7.63 -16.93
CA LYS A 240 11.02 -7.09 -18.25
C LYS A 240 9.89 -7.20 -19.27
N ILE A 241 9.04 -8.21 -19.16
CA ILE A 241 7.86 -8.35 -20.03
C ILE A 241 6.87 -7.24 -19.71
N VAL A 242 6.55 -7.08 -18.42
CA VAL A 242 5.57 -6.10 -17.94
C VAL A 242 5.99 -4.67 -18.27
N ILE A 243 7.26 -4.32 -18.05
CA ILE A 243 7.76 -2.98 -18.40
C ILE A 243 7.84 -2.76 -19.92
N ALA A 244 8.10 -3.79 -20.71
CA ALA A 244 8.07 -3.66 -22.18
C ALA A 244 6.65 -3.34 -22.67
N GLU A 245 5.63 -4.02 -22.13
CA GLU A 245 4.22 -3.70 -22.43
C GLU A 245 3.84 -2.28 -22.00
N ALA A 246 4.29 -1.84 -20.83
CA ALA A 246 4.08 -0.47 -20.36
C ALA A 246 4.71 0.57 -21.31
N ARG A 247 5.91 0.29 -21.83
CA ARG A 247 6.65 1.17 -22.74
C ARG A 247 6.03 1.27 -24.13
N GLU A 248 5.17 0.33 -24.53
CA GLU A 248 4.37 0.45 -25.76
C GLU A 248 3.30 1.55 -25.63
N GLU A 249 2.84 1.86 -24.41
CA GLU A 249 1.75 2.81 -24.13
C GLU A 249 2.23 4.19 -23.65
N TRP A 250 3.35 4.25 -22.91
CA TRP A 250 3.90 5.48 -22.35
C TRP A 250 5.43 5.48 -22.32
N ASP A 251 6.04 6.59 -22.74
CA ASP A 251 7.50 6.77 -22.82
C ASP A 251 8.09 7.55 -21.63
N GLY A 252 7.26 7.97 -20.66
CA GLY A 252 7.67 8.74 -19.49
C GLY A 252 8.55 7.98 -18.49
N ALA A 253 8.66 8.52 -17.27
CA ALA A 253 9.47 7.91 -16.22
C ALA A 253 8.79 6.65 -15.67
N ILE A 254 9.18 5.47 -16.17
CA ILE A 254 8.62 4.17 -15.77
C ILE A 254 9.71 3.24 -15.26
N SER A 255 9.47 2.58 -14.14
CA SER A 255 10.29 1.51 -13.57
C SER A 255 9.46 0.36 -13.01
N THR A 256 10.10 -0.75 -12.65
CA THR A 256 9.50 -1.83 -11.86
C THR A 256 10.00 -1.76 -10.42
N ALA A 257 9.12 -1.98 -9.45
CA ALA A 257 9.45 -2.06 -8.04
C ALA A 257 10.37 -3.25 -7.72
N TYR A 258 11.24 -3.07 -6.73
CA TYR A 258 12.03 -4.14 -6.11
C TYR A 258 12.15 -3.85 -4.62
N ALA A 259 12.29 -4.90 -3.79
CA ALA A 259 12.42 -4.76 -2.34
C ALA A 259 13.59 -3.84 -1.97
N GLY A 260 13.32 -2.83 -1.13
CA GLY A 260 14.29 -1.84 -0.68
C GLY A 260 14.45 -0.63 -1.60
N ALA A 261 13.75 -0.58 -2.75
CA ALA A 261 13.68 0.64 -3.55
C ALA A 261 13.01 1.77 -2.74
N THR A 262 13.58 2.97 -2.83
CA THR A 262 13.02 4.18 -2.20
C THR A 262 12.79 5.27 -3.23
N TYR A 263 11.64 5.94 -3.12
CA TYR A 263 11.23 7.05 -3.96
C TYR A 263 10.96 8.27 -3.09
N SER A 264 11.75 9.32 -3.27
CA SER A 264 11.56 10.60 -2.61
C SER A 264 10.67 11.47 -3.51
N LEU A 265 9.53 11.90 -2.96
CA LEU A 265 8.61 12.88 -3.53
C LEU A 265 8.78 14.18 -2.77
#